data_AF-A0A7W9WLI4-F1
#
_entry.id   AF-A0A7W9WLI4-F1
#
_cell.length_a   1.000
_cell.length_b   1.000
_cell.length_c   1.000
_cell.angle_alpha   90.00
_cell.angle_beta   90.00
_cell.angle_gamma   90.00
#
_symmetry.space_group_name_H-M   'P 1'
#
loop_
_entity.id
_entity.type
_entity.pdbx_description
1 polymer ?
#
loop_
_entity_poly.entity_id
_entity_poly.type
_entity_poly.pdbx_seq_one_letter_code
_entity_poly.pdbx_strand_id
1 'polypeptide(L)'
;MNAPAPDRDPLGGYLYAEKPPRLARQAAGAVFLAVLVLAALSALRDWGDGRIAVPPAQRTFERFADGGTAQYLAGQLARGAFPTALADAERGAGWLLTGSLGPRVRQGCPGWLFLVDELAVHPHARADAAARLDAVARVRDRLSRQGIGLLVAVVPDKSRVERAQLCDLYRPVSSAGRLDDWMAGLRQRQVPLVDLFPVLDQAARAGQPPFLRTDTHWSEHGARLAAEAVAQAVRRTGVAAAPPRHFTLSAGPEHEREGDLVRLAGIDWLPARWKPAPDRVRTTTLTAAAEPSASADSADDLFGDAGNPTLALLGTSFSRTSNFTPFLENGLQAVVPSFARDGGDFWGSAQQYFASPSFRQTPPKLVIWEIPERVLQMPVAPAERAWMEDPVPRGPGG
;
A
#
# COMPACT_ATOMS: atom_id res chain seq x y z
N MET A 1 54.27 -56.96 14.88
CA MET A 1 52.84 -57.25 15.03
C MET A 1 52.10 -55.93 14.83
N ASN A 2 51.66 -55.68 13.61
CA ASN A 2 50.95 -54.46 13.22
C ASN A 2 49.45 -54.75 13.23
N ALA A 3 48.71 -54.09 14.11
CA ALA A 3 47.25 -54.07 14.08
C ALA A 3 46.80 -53.04 13.02
N PRO A 4 45.81 -53.35 12.15
CA PRO A 4 45.27 -52.37 11.24
C PRO A 4 44.30 -51.44 11.98
N ALA A 5 44.41 -50.14 11.67
CA ALA A 5 43.46 -49.12 12.11
C ALA A 5 42.12 -49.27 11.36
N PRO A 6 40.97 -48.98 12.00
CA PRO A 6 39.69 -48.97 11.30
C PRO A 6 39.56 -47.72 10.42
N ASP A 7 39.16 -47.97 9.18
CA ASP A 7 38.84 -47.01 8.13
C ASP A 7 37.70 -46.09 8.61
N ARG A 8 37.96 -44.79 8.72
CA ARG A 8 36.93 -43.77 8.96
C ARG A 8 36.58 -43.11 7.64
N ASP A 9 35.49 -43.57 7.04
CA ASP A 9 34.82 -42.87 5.95
C ASP A 9 34.27 -41.52 6.45
N PRO A 10 34.73 -40.36 5.95
CA PRO A 10 34.31 -39.05 6.44
C PRO A 10 33.07 -38.50 5.70
N LEU A 11 32.32 -39.29 4.93
CA LEU A 11 31.17 -38.81 4.15
C LEU A 11 29.89 -39.64 4.36
N GLY A 12 29.64 -40.07 5.61
CA GLY A 12 28.42 -40.77 5.99
C GLY A 12 27.24 -39.83 6.25
N GLY A 13 26.28 -39.78 5.33
CA GLY A 13 24.87 -39.58 5.67
C GLY A 13 24.20 -38.28 5.22
N TYR A 14 24.11 -38.04 3.91
CA TYR A 14 22.92 -37.33 3.43
C TYR A 14 21.71 -38.20 3.72
N LEU A 15 20.90 -37.82 4.72
CA LEU A 15 19.58 -38.40 4.95
C LEU A 15 18.74 -38.19 3.68
N TYR A 16 18.74 -39.20 2.80
CA TYR A 16 17.73 -39.31 1.77
C TYR A 16 16.39 -39.42 2.50
N ALA A 17 15.52 -38.42 2.34
CA ALA A 17 14.15 -38.50 2.81
C ALA A 17 13.53 -39.79 2.26
N GLU A 18 13.15 -40.72 3.14
CA GLU A 18 12.52 -41.97 2.75
C GLU A 18 11.26 -41.66 1.93
N LYS A 19 11.11 -42.32 0.77
CA LYS A 19 9.93 -42.11 -0.08
C LYS A 19 8.68 -42.46 0.73
N PRO A 20 7.64 -41.62 0.72
CA PRO A 20 6.43 -41.87 1.48
C PRO A 20 5.78 -43.22 1.10
N PRO A 21 5.14 -43.90 2.06
CA PRO A 21 4.54 -45.21 1.85
C PRO A 21 3.55 -45.18 0.68
N ARG A 22 3.43 -46.30 -0.05
CA ARG A 22 2.61 -46.38 -1.28
C ARG A 22 1.17 -45.91 -1.06
N LEU A 23 0.58 -46.25 0.10
CA LEU A 23 -0.76 -45.83 0.49
C LEU A 23 -0.88 -44.31 0.62
N ALA A 24 0.11 -43.63 1.21
CA ALA A 24 0.09 -42.16 1.33
C ALA A 24 0.16 -41.48 -0.05
N ARG A 25 0.97 -42.03 -0.97
CA ARG A 25 1.03 -41.53 -2.36
C ARG A 25 -0.27 -41.76 -3.13
N GLN A 26 -0.90 -42.93 -2.97
CA GLN A 26 -2.19 -43.24 -3.59
C GLN A 26 -3.31 -42.36 -3.03
N ALA A 27 -3.35 -42.15 -1.71
CA ALA A 27 -4.29 -41.27 -1.06
C ALA A 27 -4.13 -39.81 -1.55
N ALA A 28 -2.90 -39.31 -1.61
CA ALA A 28 -2.62 -37.98 -2.14
C ALA A 28 -3.07 -37.84 -3.60
N GLY A 29 -2.81 -38.86 -4.44
CA GLY A 29 -3.28 -38.89 -5.83
C GLY A 29 -4.80 -38.91 -5.95
N ALA A 30 -5.49 -39.67 -5.10
CA ALA A 30 -6.96 -39.73 -5.08
C ALA A 30 -7.57 -38.40 -4.64
N VAL A 31 -7.02 -37.75 -3.62
CA VAL A 31 -7.46 -36.41 -3.16
C VAL A 31 -7.25 -35.38 -4.27
N PHE A 32 -6.08 -35.39 -4.92
CA PHE A 32 -5.80 -34.49 -6.04
C PHE A 32 -6.81 -34.68 -7.18
N LEU A 33 -7.09 -35.92 -7.57
CA LEU A 33 -8.09 -36.22 -8.60
C LEU A 33 -9.49 -35.74 -8.20
N ALA A 34 -9.90 -35.97 -6.95
CA ALA A 34 -11.18 -35.52 -6.44
C ALA A 34 -11.32 -33.99 -6.49
N VAL A 35 -10.27 -33.25 -6.10
CA VAL A 35 -10.22 -31.79 -6.20
C VAL A 35 -10.38 -31.33 -7.64
N LEU A 36 -9.69 -31.97 -8.60
CA LEU A 36 -9.81 -31.63 -10.02
C LEU A 36 -11.23 -31.87 -10.55
N VAL A 37 -11.85 -33.00 -10.17
CA VAL A 37 -13.23 -33.33 -10.58
C VAL A 37 -14.22 -32.31 -10.01
N LEU A 38 -14.10 -31.96 -8.72
CA LEU A 38 -14.97 -30.97 -8.09
C LEU A 38 -14.78 -29.57 -8.68
N ALA A 39 -13.54 -29.18 -8.99
CA ALA A 39 -13.25 -27.92 -9.66
C ALA A 39 -13.88 -27.89 -11.07
N ALA A 40 -13.80 -28.98 -11.83
CA ALA A 40 -14.42 -29.08 -13.15
C ALA A 40 -15.95 -29.02 -13.06
N LEU A 41 -16.58 -29.73 -12.11
CA LEU A 41 -18.02 -29.69 -11.88
C LEU A 41 -18.50 -28.29 -11.44
N SER A 42 -17.74 -27.62 -10.57
CA SER A 42 -18.03 -26.23 -10.17
C SER A 42 -17.93 -25.29 -11.36
N ALA A 43 -16.90 -25.43 -12.20
CA ALA A 43 -16.74 -24.60 -13.40
C ALA A 43 -17.88 -24.80 -14.40
N LEU A 44 -18.32 -26.05 -14.62
CA LEU A 44 -19.47 -26.36 -15.47
C LEU A 44 -20.76 -25.73 -14.94
N ARG A 45 -20.96 -25.77 -13.62
CA ARG A 45 -22.09 -25.11 -12.97
C ARG A 45 -22.03 -23.59 -13.11
N ASP A 46 -20.89 -22.98 -12.78
CA ASP A 46 -20.71 -21.53 -12.88
C ASP A 46 -20.85 -21.03 -14.34
N TRP A 47 -20.47 -21.85 -15.32
CA TRP A 47 -20.76 -21.61 -16.73
C TRP A 47 -22.26 -21.68 -17.03
N GLY A 48 -22.94 -22.74 -16.58
CA GLY A 48 -24.38 -22.93 -16.77
C GLY A 48 -25.22 -21.82 -16.13
N ASP A 49 -24.79 -21.31 -14.98
CA ASP A 49 -25.41 -20.20 -14.25
C ASP A 49 -25.04 -18.82 -14.84
N GLY A 50 -24.25 -18.78 -15.92
CA GLY A 50 -23.85 -17.54 -16.61
C GLY A 50 -22.81 -16.69 -15.86
N ARG A 51 -22.22 -17.22 -14.79
CA ARG A 51 -21.19 -16.53 -13.99
C ARG A 51 -19.85 -16.46 -14.71
N ILE A 52 -19.54 -17.49 -15.49
CA ILE A 52 -18.39 -17.50 -16.40
C ILE A 52 -18.89 -17.18 -17.80
N ALA A 53 -18.52 -16.00 -18.31
CA ALA A 53 -18.83 -15.59 -19.66
C ALA A 53 -17.59 -15.03 -20.36
N VAL A 54 -17.41 -15.39 -21.63
CA VAL A 54 -16.39 -14.80 -22.50
C VAL A 54 -17.03 -13.66 -23.28
N PRO A 55 -16.77 -12.39 -22.93
CA PRO A 55 -17.36 -11.26 -23.64
C PRO A 55 -16.81 -11.16 -25.06
N PRO A 56 -17.52 -10.50 -26.01
CA PRO A 56 -17.08 -10.38 -27.39
C PRO A 56 -15.66 -9.83 -27.56
N ALA A 57 -15.24 -8.90 -26.69
CA ALA A 57 -13.89 -8.34 -26.68
C ALA A 57 -12.78 -9.37 -26.40
N GLN A 58 -13.11 -10.54 -25.83
CA GLN A 58 -12.17 -11.65 -25.61
C GLN A 58 -12.30 -12.74 -26.69
N ARG A 59 -13.16 -12.58 -27.70
CA ARG A 59 -13.40 -13.56 -28.79
C ARG A 59 -12.70 -13.20 -30.10
N THR A 60 -11.79 -12.24 -30.08
CA THR A 60 -11.02 -11.82 -31.26
C THR A 60 -9.83 -12.75 -31.49
N PHE A 61 -9.45 -12.98 -32.76
CA PHE A 61 -8.29 -13.81 -33.11
C PHE A 61 -6.98 -13.32 -32.46
N GLU A 62 -6.77 -11.99 -32.41
CA GLU A 62 -5.58 -11.40 -31.79
C GLU A 62 -5.42 -11.80 -30.32
N ARG A 63 -6.52 -11.71 -29.54
CA ARG A 63 -6.58 -12.12 -28.13
C ARG A 63 -6.46 -13.63 -27.90
N PHE A 64 -6.80 -14.42 -28.91
CA PHE A 64 -6.60 -15.86 -28.86
C PHE A 64 -5.12 -16.19 -29.15
N ALA A 65 -4.53 -15.54 -30.15
CA ALA A 65 -3.13 -15.74 -30.56
C ALA A 65 -2.13 -15.26 -29.49
N ASP A 66 -2.43 -14.19 -28.75
CA ASP A 66 -1.60 -13.70 -27.65
C ASP A 66 -1.85 -14.43 -26.30
N GLY A 67 -2.78 -15.39 -26.27
CA GLY A 67 -3.17 -16.14 -25.07
C GLY A 67 -4.06 -15.37 -24.08
N GLY A 68 -4.45 -14.13 -24.38
CA GLY A 68 -5.25 -13.26 -23.51
C GLY A 68 -6.64 -13.82 -23.19
N THR A 69 -7.29 -14.52 -24.12
CA THR A 69 -8.56 -15.21 -23.87
C THR A 69 -8.41 -16.33 -22.85
N ALA A 70 -7.32 -17.10 -22.93
CA ALA A 70 -7.03 -18.19 -22.00
C ALA A 70 -6.70 -17.66 -20.59
N GLN A 71 -5.92 -16.58 -20.49
CA GLN A 71 -5.64 -15.91 -19.22
C GLN A 71 -6.90 -15.35 -18.57
N TYR A 72 -7.79 -14.75 -19.36
CA TYR A 72 -9.08 -14.26 -18.88
C TYR A 72 -9.95 -15.38 -18.31
N LEU A 73 -10.08 -16.49 -19.05
CA LEU A 73 -10.82 -17.67 -18.60
C LEU A 73 -10.20 -18.32 -17.36
N ALA A 74 -8.87 -18.44 -17.30
CA ALA A 74 -8.18 -18.92 -16.11
C ALA A 74 -8.46 -18.03 -14.89
N GLY A 75 -8.48 -16.72 -15.06
CA GLY A 75 -8.84 -15.77 -14.00
C GLY A 75 -10.28 -15.89 -13.53
N GLN A 76 -11.22 -16.15 -14.44
CA GLN A 76 -12.62 -16.44 -14.12
C GLN A 76 -12.74 -17.74 -13.31
N LEU A 77 -12.10 -18.81 -13.78
CA LEU A 77 -12.10 -20.12 -13.13
C LEU A 77 -11.46 -20.07 -11.73
N ALA A 78 -10.36 -19.35 -11.57
CA ALA A 78 -9.69 -19.18 -10.28
C ALA A 78 -10.57 -18.46 -9.23
N ARG A 79 -11.57 -17.69 -9.67
CA ARG A 79 -12.55 -17.02 -8.81
C ARG A 79 -13.88 -17.78 -8.68
N GLY A 80 -13.95 -19.01 -9.20
CA GLY A 80 -15.11 -19.87 -9.07
C GLY A 80 -15.39 -20.25 -7.61
N ALA A 81 -16.61 -20.72 -7.33
CA ALA A 81 -17.04 -20.99 -5.96
C ALA A 81 -16.18 -22.04 -5.26
N PHE A 82 -15.90 -23.18 -5.92
CA PHE A 82 -15.08 -24.24 -5.34
C PHE A 82 -13.60 -23.85 -5.15
N PRO A 83 -12.89 -23.28 -6.16
CA PRO A 83 -11.52 -22.81 -5.96
C PRO A 83 -11.38 -21.79 -4.82
N THR A 84 -12.35 -20.88 -4.69
CA THR A 84 -12.37 -19.91 -3.57
C THR A 84 -12.54 -20.63 -2.23
N ALA A 85 -13.52 -21.53 -2.11
CA ALA A 85 -13.74 -22.28 -0.87
C ALA A 85 -12.54 -23.17 -0.48
N LEU A 86 -11.86 -23.76 -1.47
CA LEU A 86 -10.64 -24.54 -1.22
C LEU A 86 -9.48 -23.65 -0.77
N ALA A 87 -9.30 -22.48 -1.40
CA ALA A 87 -8.31 -21.50 -0.98
C ALA A 87 -8.60 -21.04 0.45
N ASP A 88 -9.84 -20.64 0.76
CA ASP A 88 -10.27 -20.25 2.10
C ASP A 88 -9.96 -21.34 3.12
N ALA A 89 -10.33 -22.59 2.84
CA ALA A 89 -10.02 -23.73 3.70
C ALA A 89 -8.51 -23.92 3.93
N GLU A 90 -7.67 -23.77 2.89
CA GLU A 90 -6.22 -23.80 3.00
C GLU A 90 -5.68 -22.66 3.88
N ARG A 91 -6.17 -21.43 3.66
CA ARG A 91 -5.81 -20.25 4.47
C ARG A 91 -6.17 -20.46 5.93
N GLY A 92 -7.39 -20.90 6.20
CA GLY A 92 -7.90 -21.14 7.54
C GLY A 92 -7.17 -22.27 8.26
N ALA A 93 -6.92 -23.40 7.57
CA ALA A 93 -6.14 -24.51 8.12
C ALA A 93 -4.69 -24.10 8.41
N GLY A 94 -4.05 -23.37 7.49
CA GLY A 94 -2.70 -22.84 7.69
C GLY A 94 -2.60 -21.97 8.94
N TRP A 95 -3.55 -21.05 9.13
CA TRP A 95 -3.63 -20.22 10.32
C TRP A 95 -3.88 -21.02 11.60
N LEU A 96 -4.91 -21.87 11.62
CA LEU A 96 -5.34 -22.57 12.83
C LEU A 96 -4.37 -23.68 13.28
N LEU A 97 -3.69 -24.33 12.34
CA LEU A 97 -2.81 -25.46 12.65
C LEU A 97 -1.34 -25.03 12.84
N THR A 98 -0.90 -23.98 12.15
CA THR A 98 0.52 -23.61 12.11
C THR A 98 0.80 -22.13 12.40
N GLY A 99 -0.23 -21.29 12.56
CA GLY A 99 -0.08 -19.84 12.66
C GLY A 99 0.31 -19.17 11.34
N SER A 100 0.25 -19.89 10.21
CA SER A 100 0.64 -19.35 8.90
C SER A 100 -0.39 -18.35 8.38
N LEU A 101 0.05 -17.11 8.18
CA LEU A 101 -0.73 -16.03 7.54
C LEU A 101 -0.41 -15.88 6.05
N GLY A 102 0.17 -16.92 5.44
CA GLY A 102 0.35 -17.03 4.00
C GLY A 102 1.45 -16.16 3.43
N PRO A 103 1.43 -15.86 2.12
CA PRO A 103 2.58 -15.22 1.48
C PRO A 103 2.67 -13.71 1.74
N ARG A 104 1.57 -13.05 2.13
CA ARG A 104 1.49 -11.58 2.18
C ARG A 104 1.62 -10.99 3.58
N VAL A 105 1.40 -11.80 4.61
CA VAL A 105 1.31 -11.33 6.00
C VAL A 105 2.20 -12.17 6.88
N ARG A 106 2.86 -11.52 7.84
CA ARG A 106 3.61 -12.16 8.92
C ARG A 106 3.07 -11.69 10.25
N GLN A 107 3.15 -12.55 11.24
CA GLN A 107 2.88 -12.19 12.62
C GLN A 107 4.19 -11.78 13.30
N GLY A 108 4.16 -10.71 14.08
CA GLY A 108 5.20 -10.38 15.05
C GLY A 108 4.81 -10.86 16.44
N CYS A 109 4.79 -9.96 17.41
CA CYS A 109 4.23 -10.25 18.73
C CYS A 109 2.75 -10.66 18.65
N PRO A 110 2.19 -11.38 19.65
CA PRO A 110 0.80 -11.78 19.65
C PRO A 110 -0.17 -10.65 19.30
N GLY A 111 -0.95 -10.86 18.24
CA GLY A 111 -1.87 -9.88 17.69
C GLY A 111 -1.26 -8.92 16.66
N TRP A 112 0.04 -8.65 16.65
CA TRP A 112 0.65 -7.73 15.69
C TRP A 112 0.93 -8.40 14.35
N LEU A 113 0.39 -7.80 13.29
CA LEU A 113 0.56 -8.28 11.92
C LEU A 113 1.38 -7.28 11.11
N PHE A 114 2.17 -7.78 10.17
CA PHE A 114 3.03 -6.99 9.30
C PHE A 114 2.91 -7.45 7.85
N LEU A 115 2.98 -6.48 6.94
CA LEU A 115 2.98 -6.74 5.51
C LEU A 115 4.34 -7.26 5.07
N VAL A 116 4.35 -8.34 4.29
CA VAL A 116 5.60 -8.95 3.79
C VAL A 116 6.40 -8.01 2.90
N ASP A 117 5.74 -7.10 2.17
CA ASP A 117 6.40 -6.14 1.27
C ASP A 117 7.37 -5.21 2.03
N GLU A 118 7.12 -4.93 3.32
CA GLU A 118 8.04 -4.14 4.16
C GLU A 118 9.33 -4.91 4.49
N LEU A 119 9.25 -6.24 4.51
CA LEU A 119 10.34 -7.16 4.85
C LEU A 119 11.06 -7.70 3.61
N ALA A 120 10.47 -7.53 2.42
CA ALA A 120 10.97 -8.07 1.18
C ALA A 120 12.33 -7.43 0.80
N VAL A 121 13.21 -8.27 0.24
CA VAL A 121 14.48 -7.84 -0.38
C VAL A 121 14.35 -8.08 -1.88
N HIS A 122 14.63 -7.04 -2.67
CA HIS A 122 14.50 -7.09 -4.12
C HIS A 122 15.87 -7.15 -4.81
N PRO A 123 16.06 -8.00 -5.85
CA PRO A 123 17.35 -8.15 -6.53
C PRO A 123 17.96 -6.85 -7.09
N HIS A 124 17.13 -5.88 -7.50
CA HIS A 124 17.56 -4.60 -8.07
C HIS A 124 17.17 -3.38 -7.22
N ALA A 125 16.93 -3.59 -5.92
CA ALA A 125 16.42 -2.58 -4.98
C ALA A 125 17.08 -1.19 -5.10
N ARG A 126 18.42 -1.14 -5.18
CA ARG A 126 19.16 0.13 -5.28
C ARG A 126 18.95 0.83 -6.62
N ALA A 127 18.94 0.09 -7.73
CA ALA A 127 18.74 0.64 -9.07
C ALA A 127 17.31 1.13 -9.24
N ASP A 128 16.33 0.36 -8.76
CA ASP A 128 14.91 0.73 -8.78
C ASP A 128 14.64 1.98 -7.92
N ALA A 129 15.24 2.07 -6.73
CA ALA A 129 15.18 3.27 -5.91
C ALA A 129 15.84 4.48 -6.58
N ALA A 130 17.01 4.31 -7.21
CA ALA A 130 17.67 5.39 -7.95
C ALA A 130 16.81 5.91 -9.10
N ALA A 131 16.18 5.01 -9.88
CA ALA A 131 15.28 5.39 -10.96
C ALA A 131 14.07 6.18 -10.44
N ARG A 132 13.50 5.77 -9.30
CA ARG A 132 12.41 6.48 -8.63
C ARG A 132 12.84 7.86 -8.10
N LEU A 133 14.03 7.98 -7.53
CA LEU A 133 14.58 9.27 -7.10
C LEU A 133 14.71 10.24 -8.29
N ASP A 134 15.23 9.74 -9.43
CA ASP A 134 15.37 10.54 -10.64
C ASP A 134 14.00 10.94 -11.22
N ALA A 135 13.00 10.05 -11.15
CA ALA A 135 11.64 10.36 -11.55
C ALA A 135 11.02 11.46 -10.68
N VAL A 136 11.20 11.42 -9.36
CA VAL A 136 10.71 12.47 -8.44
C VAL A 136 11.39 13.81 -8.72
N ALA A 137 12.70 13.81 -9.00
CA ALA A 137 13.40 15.02 -9.42
C ALA A 137 12.86 15.57 -10.75
N ARG A 138 12.56 14.71 -11.73
CA ARG A 138 11.91 15.12 -12.98
C ARG A 138 10.52 15.70 -12.75
N VAL A 139 9.70 15.10 -11.88
CA VAL A 139 8.40 15.65 -11.47
C VAL A 139 8.58 17.05 -10.89
N ARG A 140 9.48 17.22 -9.92
CA ARG A 140 9.80 18.52 -9.33
C ARG A 140 10.19 19.55 -10.40
N ASP A 141 11.09 19.22 -11.31
CA ASP A 141 11.57 20.15 -12.33
C ASP A 141 10.48 20.55 -13.33
N ARG A 142 9.60 19.60 -13.69
CA ARG A 142 8.46 19.85 -14.56
C ARG A 142 7.42 20.74 -13.89
N LEU A 143 7.08 20.46 -12.63
CA LEU A 143 6.16 21.28 -11.83
C LEU A 143 6.72 22.69 -11.61
N SER A 144 8.01 22.81 -11.28
CA SER A 144 8.65 24.11 -11.05
C SER A 144 8.64 24.99 -12.29
N ARG A 145 8.82 24.43 -13.50
CA ARG A 145 8.67 25.18 -14.76
C ARG A 145 7.26 25.71 -15.02
N GLN A 146 6.26 25.13 -14.34
CA GLN A 146 4.87 25.58 -14.38
C GLN A 146 4.51 26.45 -13.17
N GLY A 147 5.50 26.83 -12.34
CA GLY A 147 5.26 27.60 -11.12
C GLY A 147 4.60 26.81 -9.98
N ILE A 148 4.68 25.47 -10.04
CA ILE A 148 4.08 24.56 -9.06
C ILE A 148 5.18 23.97 -8.17
N GLY A 149 5.01 24.06 -6.85
CA GLY A 149 5.91 23.41 -5.90
C GLY A 149 5.65 21.90 -5.77
N LEU A 150 6.66 21.16 -5.33
CA LEU A 150 6.52 19.76 -4.90
C LEU A 150 7.02 19.61 -3.46
N LEU A 151 6.22 18.92 -2.63
CA LEU A 151 6.61 18.49 -1.29
C LEU A 151 6.37 16.97 -1.17
N VAL A 152 7.43 16.20 -0.95
CA VAL A 152 7.33 14.74 -0.79
C VAL A 152 7.24 14.38 0.69
N ALA A 153 6.17 13.71 1.11
CA ALA A 153 6.01 13.19 2.47
C ALA A 153 6.28 11.68 2.46
N VAL A 154 7.35 11.24 3.14
CA VAL A 154 7.73 9.82 3.13
C VAL A 154 7.21 9.12 4.38
N VAL A 155 6.36 8.11 4.18
CA VAL A 155 5.78 7.33 5.28
C VAL A 155 6.71 6.15 5.59
N PRO A 156 7.25 6.02 6.82
CA PRO A 156 8.09 4.90 7.19
C PRO A 156 7.30 3.58 7.22
N ASP A 157 7.99 2.46 7.06
CA ASP A 157 7.38 1.14 7.23
C ASP A 157 6.87 0.94 8.67
N LYS A 158 5.72 0.27 8.83
CA LYS A 158 5.19 -0.11 10.15
C LYS A 158 6.21 -0.96 10.91
N SER A 159 6.85 -1.91 10.24
CA SER A 159 7.91 -2.77 10.79
C SER A 159 9.14 -2.00 11.27
N ARG A 160 9.40 -0.79 10.75
CA ARG A 160 10.47 0.08 11.22
C ARG A 160 10.06 0.82 12.49
N VAL A 161 8.86 1.40 12.51
CA VAL A 161 8.37 2.23 13.61
C VAL A 161 7.99 1.38 14.82
N GLU A 162 7.22 0.32 14.58
CA GLU A 162 6.71 -0.61 15.62
C GLU A 162 7.69 -1.77 15.85
N ARG A 163 9.00 -1.51 15.80
CA ARG A 163 10.04 -2.56 15.90
C ARG A 163 9.98 -3.40 17.17
N ALA A 164 9.49 -2.83 18.27
CA ALA A 164 9.27 -3.56 19.52
C ALA A 164 8.18 -4.65 19.40
N GLN A 165 7.30 -4.52 18.40
CA GLN A 165 6.20 -5.43 18.12
C GLN A 165 6.55 -6.51 17.08
N LEU A 166 7.79 -6.52 16.57
CA LEU A 166 8.26 -7.57 15.68
C LEU A 166 8.45 -8.91 16.40
N CYS A 167 8.85 -8.90 17.69
CA CYS A 167 9.24 -10.12 18.41
C CYS A 167 10.24 -10.96 17.57
N ASP A 168 9.89 -12.20 17.19
CA ASP A 168 10.75 -13.10 16.40
C ASP A 168 10.75 -12.78 14.90
N LEU A 169 9.94 -11.80 14.46
CA LEU A 169 9.86 -11.41 13.06
C LEU A 169 11.11 -10.66 12.62
N TYR A 170 11.93 -11.32 11.81
CA TYR A 170 13.15 -10.74 11.27
C TYR A 170 12.87 -9.69 10.19
N ARG A 171 13.38 -8.47 10.39
CA ARG A 171 13.52 -7.45 9.34
C ARG A 171 14.93 -7.49 8.77
N PRO A 172 15.12 -7.72 7.45
CA PRO A 172 16.44 -7.85 6.86
C PRO A 172 17.34 -6.63 7.09
N VAL A 173 18.58 -6.88 7.55
CA VAL A 173 19.60 -5.83 7.77
C VAL A 173 19.89 -5.06 6.47
N SER A 174 19.81 -5.73 5.32
CA SER A 174 19.96 -5.10 3.99
C SER A 174 18.93 -4.01 3.71
N SER A 175 17.78 -4.01 4.40
CA SER A 175 16.71 -3.02 4.26
C SER A 175 16.80 -1.91 5.33
N ALA A 176 17.80 -1.94 6.23
CA ALA A 176 17.94 -0.97 7.32
C ALA A 176 18.11 0.47 6.79
N GLY A 177 18.98 0.65 5.79
CA GLY A 177 19.26 1.95 5.17
C GLY A 177 18.21 2.43 4.15
N ARG A 178 17.18 1.63 3.83
CA ARG A 178 16.20 1.93 2.76
C ARG A 178 15.63 3.35 2.84
N LEU A 179 15.11 3.71 4.01
CA LEU A 179 14.52 5.03 4.24
C LEU A 179 15.60 6.12 4.23
N ASP A 180 16.67 5.94 5.00
CA ASP A 180 17.73 6.95 5.15
C ASP A 180 18.41 7.28 3.81
N ASP A 181 18.72 6.26 3.01
CA ASP A 181 19.29 6.39 1.66
C ASP A 181 18.34 7.12 0.72
N TRP A 182 17.04 6.83 0.80
CA TRP A 182 16.02 7.53 0.01
C TRP A 182 15.92 9.00 0.41
N MET A 183 15.86 9.30 1.71
CA MET A 183 15.82 10.67 2.21
C MET A 183 17.08 11.45 1.81
N ALA A 184 18.26 10.82 1.90
CA ALA A 184 19.50 11.41 1.42
C ALA A 184 19.47 11.66 -0.10
N GLY A 185 18.97 10.70 -0.87
CA GLY A 185 18.83 10.81 -2.32
C GLY A 185 17.90 11.93 -2.77
N LEU A 186 16.79 12.15 -2.07
CA LEU A 186 15.88 13.29 -2.30
C LEU A 186 16.57 14.63 -1.97
N ARG A 187 17.28 14.71 -0.84
CA ARG A 187 18.04 15.93 -0.45
C ARG A 187 19.14 16.27 -1.46
N GLN A 188 19.91 15.28 -1.91
CA GLN A 188 20.94 15.46 -2.93
C GLN A 188 20.36 15.99 -4.24
N ARG A 189 19.16 15.51 -4.60
CA ARG A 189 18.42 16.01 -5.75
C ARG A 189 17.72 17.33 -5.49
N GLN A 190 17.81 17.91 -4.30
CA GLN A 190 17.10 19.15 -3.89
C GLN A 190 15.57 19.04 -4.02
N VAL A 191 15.00 17.87 -3.73
CA VAL A 191 13.55 17.68 -3.64
C VAL A 191 13.09 18.08 -2.23
N PRO A 192 12.15 19.04 -2.08
CA PRO A 192 11.59 19.35 -0.77
C PRO A 192 10.85 18.15 -0.19
N LEU A 193 11.13 17.83 1.08
CA LEU A 193 10.63 16.61 1.71
C LEU A 193 10.21 16.80 3.17
N VAL A 194 9.39 15.87 3.65
CA VAL A 194 9.04 15.67 5.06
C VAL A 194 9.36 14.23 5.43
N ASP A 195 10.24 14.07 6.41
CA ASP A 195 10.50 12.78 7.04
C ASP A 195 9.47 12.56 8.17
N LEU A 196 8.61 11.55 8.01
CA LEU A 196 7.61 11.23 9.03
C LEU A 196 8.13 10.24 10.08
N PHE A 197 9.31 9.65 9.89
CA PHE A 197 9.85 8.68 10.85
C PHE A 197 10.06 9.26 12.26
N PRO A 198 10.68 10.44 12.46
CA PRO A 198 10.97 10.93 13.80
C PRO A 198 9.72 11.10 14.69
N VAL A 199 8.65 11.67 14.14
CA VAL A 199 7.42 11.94 14.90
C VAL A 199 6.65 10.65 15.23
N LEU A 200 6.61 9.70 14.29
CA LEU A 200 5.93 8.42 14.50
C LEU A 200 6.75 7.51 15.45
N ASP A 201 8.07 7.46 15.28
CA ASP A 201 8.96 6.71 16.17
C ASP A 201 8.90 7.21 17.62
N GLN A 202 8.81 8.53 17.81
CA GLN A 202 8.63 9.12 19.14
C GLN A 202 7.31 8.66 19.78
N ALA A 203 6.21 8.66 19.03
CA ALA A 203 4.91 8.21 19.53
C ALA A 203 4.94 6.72 19.91
N ALA A 204 5.53 5.88 19.06
CA ALA A 204 5.70 4.45 19.32
C ALA A 204 6.49 4.20 20.62
N ARG A 205 7.62 4.91 20.80
CA ARG A 205 8.43 4.82 22.04
C ARG A 205 7.71 5.35 23.29
N ALA A 206 6.73 6.24 23.13
CA ALA A 206 5.88 6.74 24.21
C ALA A 206 4.70 5.80 24.54
N GLY A 207 4.62 4.63 23.91
CA GLY A 207 3.50 3.69 24.10
C GLY A 207 2.21 4.12 23.42
N GLN A 208 2.28 5.03 22.45
CA GLN A 208 1.16 5.51 21.65
C GLN A 208 1.35 5.03 20.21
N PRO A 209 1.00 3.78 19.88
CA PRO A 209 1.34 3.18 18.59
C PRO A 209 0.76 4.00 17.42
N PRO A 210 1.62 4.58 16.56
CA PRO A 210 1.18 5.30 15.37
C PRO A 210 0.62 4.38 14.28
N PHE A 211 0.74 3.06 14.39
CA PHE A 211 0.14 2.10 13.46
C PHE A 211 -0.90 1.22 14.13
N LEU A 212 -1.92 0.83 13.35
CA LEU A 212 -2.91 -0.17 13.78
C LEU A 212 -2.26 -1.54 13.86
N ARG A 213 -2.72 -2.40 14.76
CA ARG A 213 -2.07 -3.68 15.06
C ARG A 213 -2.29 -4.71 13.95
N THR A 214 -3.52 -4.82 13.43
CA THR A 214 -3.91 -5.82 12.42
C THR A 214 -4.10 -5.23 11.01
N ASP A 215 -3.64 -4.01 10.80
CA ASP A 215 -3.79 -3.26 9.55
C ASP A 215 -2.42 -2.68 9.11
N THR A 216 -2.26 -2.44 7.81
CA THR A 216 -1.04 -1.82 7.24
C THR A 216 -0.93 -0.33 7.56
N HIS A 217 -2.05 0.33 7.82
CA HIS A 217 -2.12 1.79 7.93
C HIS A 217 -1.80 2.31 9.33
N TRP A 218 -1.51 3.61 9.38
CA TRP A 218 -1.42 4.33 10.63
C TRP A 218 -2.73 4.28 11.44
N SER A 219 -2.62 4.38 12.76
CA SER A 219 -3.75 4.73 13.63
C SER A 219 -4.17 6.18 13.37
N GLU A 220 -5.34 6.59 13.84
CA GLU A 220 -5.78 7.99 13.72
C GLU A 220 -4.79 8.95 14.43
N HIS A 221 -4.19 8.50 15.53
CA HIS A 221 -3.13 9.24 16.21
C HIS A 221 -1.90 9.43 15.31
N GLY A 222 -1.40 8.36 14.68
CA GLY A 222 -0.26 8.45 13.76
C GLY A 222 -0.56 9.32 12.55
N ALA A 223 -1.76 9.20 11.97
CA ALA A 223 -2.22 10.03 10.86
C ALA A 223 -2.24 11.52 11.24
N ARG A 224 -2.72 11.85 12.44
CA ARG A 224 -2.74 13.23 12.95
C ARG A 224 -1.34 13.80 13.12
N LEU A 225 -0.42 13.05 13.73
CA LEU A 225 0.98 13.46 13.86
C LEU A 225 1.66 13.68 12.51
N ALA A 226 1.41 12.79 11.55
CA ALA A 226 1.92 12.93 10.19
C ALA A 226 1.34 14.17 9.50
N ALA A 227 0.02 14.38 9.60
CA ALA A 227 -0.66 15.55 9.03
C ALA A 227 -0.15 16.87 9.62
N GLU A 228 0.08 16.94 10.94
CA GLU A 228 0.66 18.11 11.61
C GLU A 228 2.08 18.39 11.10
N ALA A 229 2.92 17.37 10.94
CA ALA A 229 4.27 17.50 10.39
C ALA A 229 4.26 17.99 8.93
N VAL A 230 3.37 17.44 8.10
CA VAL A 230 3.19 17.88 6.71
C VAL A 230 2.67 19.32 6.66
N ALA A 231 1.67 19.68 7.47
CA ALA A 231 1.13 21.04 7.51
C ALA A 231 2.20 22.07 7.90
N GLN A 232 3.07 21.75 8.86
CA GLN A 232 4.21 22.60 9.20
C GLN A 232 5.19 22.76 8.02
N ALA A 233 5.45 21.70 7.28
CA ALA A 233 6.33 21.77 6.11
C ALA A 233 5.73 22.59 4.98
N VAL A 234 4.43 22.43 4.69
CA VAL A 234 3.68 23.26 3.75
C VAL A 234 3.77 24.74 4.14
N ARG A 235 3.55 25.09 5.41
CA ARG A 235 3.72 26.49 5.87
C ARG A 235 5.12 27.04 5.59
N ARG A 236 6.17 26.24 5.75
CA ARG A 236 7.56 26.65 5.46
C ARG A 236 7.83 26.90 3.98
N THR A 237 6.99 26.39 3.07
CA THR A 237 7.09 26.70 1.63
C THR A 237 6.67 28.12 1.28
N GLY A 238 5.90 28.78 2.14
CA GLY A 238 5.31 30.09 1.87
C GLY A 238 4.07 30.06 0.96
N VAL A 239 3.66 28.89 0.45
CA VAL A 239 2.41 28.75 -0.31
C VAL A 239 1.22 28.93 0.63
N ALA A 240 0.38 29.93 0.36
CA ALA A 240 -0.86 30.15 1.08
C ALA A 240 -1.86 29.03 0.74
N ALA A 241 -2.30 28.30 1.76
CA ALA A 241 -3.30 27.25 1.61
C ALA A 241 -4.68 27.91 1.45
N ALA A 242 -5.39 27.57 0.38
CA ALA A 242 -6.70 28.11 0.05
C ALA A 242 -7.57 27.06 -0.67
N PRO A 243 -8.91 27.22 -0.69
CA PRO A 243 -9.66 28.21 0.08
C PRO A 243 -9.57 27.95 1.59
N PRO A 244 -9.61 29.01 2.43
CA PRO A 244 -9.56 28.88 3.88
C PRO A 244 -10.76 28.06 4.37
N ARG A 245 -10.55 27.23 5.39
CA ARG A 245 -11.62 26.43 5.99
C ARG A 245 -11.31 26.12 7.45
N HIS A 246 -12.28 26.42 8.31
CA HIS A 246 -12.19 26.10 9.74
C HIS A 246 -12.87 24.77 10.03
N PHE A 247 -12.28 23.98 10.92
CA PHE A 247 -12.80 22.68 11.32
C PHE A 247 -13.00 22.61 12.82
N THR A 248 -14.07 21.92 13.22
CA THR A 248 -14.31 21.52 14.60
C THR A 248 -14.14 20.02 14.71
N LEU A 249 -13.35 19.58 15.69
CA LEU A 249 -13.04 18.18 15.91
C LEU A 249 -13.93 17.63 17.03
N SER A 250 -14.56 16.49 16.79
CA SER A 250 -15.29 15.74 17.80
C SER A 250 -14.89 14.27 17.76
N ALA A 251 -14.36 13.76 18.87
CA ALA A 251 -13.99 12.36 18.96
C ALA A 251 -15.24 11.49 19.08
N GLY A 252 -15.40 10.52 18.16
CA GLY A 252 -16.46 9.54 18.23
C GLY A 252 -16.27 8.48 19.32
N PRO A 253 -17.28 7.63 19.53
CA PRO A 253 -17.16 6.47 20.42
C PRO A 253 -16.13 5.47 19.89
N GLU A 254 -15.56 4.69 20.81
CA GLU A 254 -14.68 3.60 20.46
C GLU A 254 -15.48 2.46 19.83
N HIS A 255 -14.94 1.89 18.75
CA HIS A 255 -15.52 0.75 18.05
C HIS A 255 -14.43 -0.17 17.50
N GLU A 256 -14.83 -1.37 17.09
CA GLU A 256 -13.93 -2.34 16.46
C GLU A 256 -13.72 -2.01 14.99
N ARG A 257 -12.48 -2.18 14.53
CA ARG A 257 -12.09 -2.10 13.13
C ARG A 257 -11.36 -3.38 12.76
N GLU A 258 -11.88 -4.07 11.76
CA GLU A 258 -11.19 -5.18 11.14
C GLU A 258 -10.06 -4.65 10.24
N GLY A 259 -8.83 -5.06 10.54
CA GLY A 259 -7.65 -4.59 9.82
C GLY A 259 -7.46 -5.30 8.48
N ASP A 260 -6.91 -4.57 7.51
CA ASP A 260 -6.70 -5.09 6.16
C ASP A 260 -5.78 -6.32 6.10
N LEU A 261 -4.83 -6.49 7.03
CA LEU A 261 -3.92 -7.63 7.04
C LEU A 261 -4.65 -8.95 7.34
N VAL A 262 -5.78 -8.92 8.04
CA VAL A 262 -6.62 -10.12 8.25
C VAL A 262 -7.21 -10.61 6.93
N ARG A 263 -7.71 -9.66 6.12
CA ARG A 263 -8.21 -9.92 4.76
C ARG A 263 -7.08 -10.30 3.80
N LEU A 264 -5.93 -9.64 3.89
CA LEU A 264 -4.75 -9.99 3.06
C LEU A 264 -4.18 -11.37 3.39
N ALA A 265 -4.36 -11.84 4.62
CA ALA A 265 -4.07 -13.21 5.02
C ALA A 265 -5.15 -14.21 4.57
N GLY A 266 -6.29 -13.76 4.05
CA GLY A 266 -7.39 -14.63 3.57
C GLY A 266 -8.08 -15.41 4.69
N ILE A 267 -8.16 -14.82 5.89
CA ILE A 267 -8.77 -15.44 7.07
C ILE A 267 -9.92 -14.61 7.66
N ASP A 268 -10.35 -13.56 6.95
CA ASP A 268 -11.44 -12.67 7.34
C ASP A 268 -12.80 -13.38 7.41
N TRP A 269 -12.97 -14.45 6.63
CA TRP A 269 -14.16 -15.32 6.65
C TRP A 269 -14.29 -16.18 7.92
N LEU A 270 -13.22 -16.35 8.70
CA LEU A 270 -13.27 -17.14 9.94
C LEU A 270 -14.16 -16.47 11.01
N PRO A 271 -14.82 -17.24 11.89
CA PRO A 271 -15.48 -16.71 13.07
C PRO A 271 -14.55 -15.86 13.94
N ALA A 272 -15.05 -14.78 14.54
CA ALA A 272 -14.24 -13.81 15.29
C ALA A 272 -13.31 -14.41 16.36
N ARG A 273 -13.78 -15.45 17.08
CA ARG A 273 -12.98 -16.18 18.10
C ARG A 273 -11.71 -16.86 17.56
N TRP A 274 -11.60 -17.01 16.24
CA TRP A 274 -10.51 -17.69 15.54
C TRP A 274 -9.65 -16.73 14.72
N LYS A 275 -10.00 -15.45 14.68
CA LYS A 275 -9.21 -14.39 14.05
C LYS A 275 -8.36 -13.66 15.09
N PRO A 276 -7.28 -12.98 14.68
CA PRO A 276 -6.67 -11.96 15.52
C PRO A 276 -7.75 -10.97 15.98
N ALA A 277 -7.69 -10.54 17.25
CA ALA A 277 -8.63 -9.56 17.76
C ALA A 277 -8.59 -8.29 16.88
N PRO A 278 -9.74 -7.66 16.59
CA PRO A 278 -9.78 -6.43 15.81
C PRO A 278 -9.08 -5.28 16.55
N ASP A 279 -8.74 -4.23 15.81
CA ASP A 279 -8.27 -2.99 16.39
C ASP A 279 -9.42 -2.25 17.07
N ARG A 280 -9.13 -1.54 18.17
CA ARG A 280 -10.06 -0.62 18.85
C ARG A 280 -9.72 0.80 18.43
N VAL A 281 -10.65 1.48 17.78
CA VAL A 281 -10.41 2.82 17.21
C VAL A 281 -11.50 3.80 17.61
N ARG A 282 -11.12 5.08 17.67
CA ARG A 282 -12.05 6.21 17.79
C ARG A 282 -11.89 7.03 16.51
N THR A 283 -12.99 7.21 15.80
CA THR A 283 -12.99 8.05 14.59
C THR A 283 -13.32 9.48 15.01
N THR A 284 -12.41 10.42 14.79
CA THR A 284 -12.72 11.85 14.92
C THR A 284 -13.55 12.29 13.73
N THR A 285 -14.65 12.98 14.01
CA THR A 285 -15.42 13.71 13.00
C THR A 285 -14.87 15.12 12.91
N LEU A 286 -14.56 15.56 11.68
CA LEU A 286 -14.14 16.92 11.39
C LEU A 286 -15.27 17.62 10.63
N THR A 287 -15.93 18.55 11.31
CA THR A 287 -17.03 19.32 10.74
C THR A 287 -16.50 20.69 10.34
N ALA A 288 -16.60 21.01 9.05
CA ALA A 288 -16.30 22.35 8.56
C ALA A 288 -17.27 23.36 9.20
N ALA A 289 -16.75 24.46 9.71
CA ALA A 289 -17.56 25.57 10.17
C ALA A 289 -18.40 26.11 9.00
N ALA A 290 -19.60 26.60 9.29
CA ALA A 290 -20.39 27.31 8.29
C ALA A 290 -19.64 28.59 7.87
N GLU A 291 -19.48 28.79 6.57
CA GLU A 291 -19.00 30.06 6.02
C GLU A 291 -19.93 31.18 6.52
N PRO A 292 -19.42 32.31 7.06
CA PRO A 292 -20.26 33.48 7.26
C PRO A 292 -20.82 33.87 5.89
N SER A 293 -22.15 34.01 5.80
CA SER A 293 -22.85 34.38 4.56
C SER A 293 -22.17 35.58 3.91
N ALA A 294 -21.57 35.37 2.75
CA ALA A 294 -20.86 36.42 2.01
C ALA A 294 -21.84 37.57 1.71
N SER A 295 -21.46 38.78 2.08
CA SER A 295 -22.17 40.00 1.68
C SER A 295 -22.11 40.16 0.15
N ALA A 296 -23.12 40.83 -0.41
CA ALA A 296 -23.38 40.96 -1.85
C ALA A 296 -22.26 41.63 -2.69
N ASP A 297 -21.16 42.08 -2.07
CA ASP A 297 -19.98 42.64 -2.73
C ASP A 297 -18.94 41.56 -3.17
N SER A 298 -19.22 40.28 -2.92
CA SER A 298 -18.31 39.14 -3.20
C SER A 298 -18.54 38.45 -4.57
N ALA A 299 -19.28 39.08 -5.48
CA ALA A 299 -19.54 38.50 -6.80
C ALA A 299 -18.23 38.26 -7.59
N ASP A 300 -17.22 39.11 -7.45
CA ASP A 300 -15.89 38.91 -8.08
C ASP A 300 -15.08 37.78 -7.41
N ASP A 301 -15.28 37.52 -6.11
CA ASP A 301 -14.66 36.39 -5.38
C ASP A 301 -15.28 35.03 -5.77
N LEU A 302 -16.52 35.06 -6.26
CA LEU A 302 -17.24 33.86 -6.73
C LEU A 302 -16.82 33.42 -8.15
N PHE A 303 -16.21 34.32 -8.93
CA PHE A 303 -15.76 34.05 -10.30
C PHE A 303 -14.24 34.18 -10.51
N GLY A 304 -13.48 34.58 -9.47
CA GLY A 304 -12.02 34.64 -9.48
C GLY A 304 -11.32 33.34 -9.05
N ASP A 305 -10.01 33.25 -9.30
CA ASP A 305 -9.14 32.15 -8.84
C ASP A 305 -9.12 31.96 -7.30
N ALA A 306 -9.74 32.87 -6.54
CA ALA A 306 -9.84 32.83 -5.07
C ALA A 306 -10.58 31.60 -4.53
N GLY A 307 -11.46 30.97 -5.32
CA GLY A 307 -12.15 29.73 -4.96
C GLY A 307 -11.39 28.44 -5.29
N ASN A 308 -10.31 28.52 -6.08
CA ASN A 308 -9.59 27.33 -6.54
C ASN A 308 -8.62 26.81 -5.46
N PRO A 309 -8.61 25.50 -5.16
CA PRO A 309 -7.66 24.94 -4.21
C PRO A 309 -6.21 25.15 -4.64
N THR A 310 -5.38 25.70 -3.74
CA THR A 310 -3.95 25.93 -4.03
C THR A 310 -3.09 24.69 -3.79
N LEU A 311 -3.66 23.64 -3.21
CA LEU A 311 -2.97 22.42 -2.83
C LEU A 311 -3.57 21.22 -3.56
N ALA A 312 -2.75 20.20 -3.82
CA ALA A 312 -3.23 18.89 -4.24
C ALA A 312 -2.47 17.80 -3.48
N LEU A 313 -3.20 16.84 -2.89
CA LEU A 313 -2.60 15.70 -2.20
C LEU A 313 -2.64 14.46 -3.10
N LEU A 314 -1.46 13.93 -3.40
CA LEU A 314 -1.25 12.65 -4.07
C LEU A 314 -0.77 11.64 -3.04
N GLY A 315 -1.10 10.37 -3.25
CA GLY A 315 -0.66 9.34 -2.32
C GLY A 315 -1.36 8.02 -2.48
N THR A 316 -1.25 7.22 -1.43
CA THR A 316 -1.75 5.86 -1.38
C THR A 316 -3.02 5.77 -0.50
N SER A 317 -3.38 4.56 -0.12
CA SER A 317 -4.42 4.30 0.87
C SER A 317 -4.13 4.94 2.25
N PHE A 318 -2.87 5.26 2.55
CA PHE A 318 -2.51 6.06 3.75
C PHE A 318 -3.25 7.39 3.76
N SER A 319 -3.19 8.15 2.66
CA SER A 319 -3.87 9.45 2.56
C SER A 319 -5.40 9.37 2.59
N ARG A 320 -5.98 8.18 2.39
CA ARG A 320 -7.44 7.93 2.35
C ARG A 320 -7.99 7.35 3.65
N THR A 321 -7.13 6.97 4.58
CA THR A 321 -7.52 6.25 5.81
C THR A 321 -7.13 7.04 7.06
N SER A 322 -7.78 6.70 8.18
CA SER A 322 -7.48 7.21 9.52
C SER A 322 -7.47 8.74 9.61
N ASN A 323 -8.34 9.39 8.83
CA ASN A 323 -8.50 10.85 8.80
C ASN A 323 -7.25 11.66 8.44
N PHE A 324 -6.25 11.10 7.74
CA PHE A 324 -5.06 11.87 7.36
C PHE A 324 -5.39 13.16 6.58
N THR A 325 -6.17 13.06 5.51
CA THR A 325 -6.56 14.24 4.70
C THR A 325 -7.33 15.25 5.56
N PRO A 326 -8.42 14.89 6.28
CA PRO A 326 -9.08 15.81 7.19
C PRO A 326 -8.15 16.47 8.24
N PHE A 327 -7.23 15.71 8.85
CA PHE A 327 -6.27 16.32 9.79
C PHE A 327 -5.30 17.26 9.12
N LEU A 328 -4.91 17.01 7.86
CA LEU A 328 -4.07 17.91 7.10
C LEU A 328 -4.82 19.20 6.78
N GLU A 329 -6.08 19.11 6.36
CA GLU A 329 -6.96 20.26 6.16
C GLU A 329 -7.13 21.07 7.44
N ASN A 330 -7.38 20.41 8.58
CA ASN A 330 -7.42 21.07 9.88
C ASN A 330 -6.07 21.68 10.27
N GLY A 331 -4.96 21.00 10.01
CA GLY A 331 -3.63 21.52 10.30
C GLY A 331 -3.27 22.75 9.47
N LEU A 332 -3.84 22.87 8.27
CA LEU A 332 -3.63 23.98 7.34
C LEU A 332 -4.73 25.05 7.41
N GLN A 333 -5.86 24.74 8.03
CA GLN A 333 -7.09 25.55 8.00
C GLN A 333 -7.51 25.90 6.56
N ALA A 334 -7.44 24.91 5.67
CA ALA A 334 -7.74 25.08 4.25
C ALA A 334 -8.18 23.75 3.61
N VAL A 335 -8.87 23.84 2.48
CA VAL A 335 -9.27 22.67 1.69
C VAL A 335 -8.04 22.05 1.00
N VAL A 336 -7.92 20.72 1.06
CA VAL A 336 -6.84 19.96 0.41
C VAL A 336 -7.46 18.82 -0.40
N PRO A 337 -7.77 19.06 -1.68
CA PRO A 337 -8.27 18.01 -2.57
C PRO A 337 -7.31 16.83 -2.64
N SER A 338 -7.82 15.65 -2.30
CA SER A 338 -7.06 14.41 -2.33
C SER A 338 -7.33 13.64 -3.62
N PHE A 339 -6.26 13.36 -4.35
CA PHE A 339 -6.21 12.50 -5.52
C PHE A 339 -5.46 11.19 -5.22
N ALA A 340 -5.34 10.86 -3.92
CA ALA A 340 -4.75 9.61 -3.47
C ALA A 340 -5.58 8.40 -3.89
N ARG A 341 -4.91 7.24 -4.05
CA ARG A 341 -5.53 6.01 -4.54
C ARG A 341 -5.08 4.78 -3.78
N ASP A 342 -6.03 3.88 -3.54
CA ASP A 342 -5.72 2.55 -3.03
C ASP A 342 -5.03 1.72 -4.13
N GLY A 343 -3.94 1.03 -3.79
CA GLY A 343 -3.18 0.20 -4.74
C GLY A 343 -2.52 0.98 -5.89
N GLY A 344 -2.22 2.27 -5.69
CA GLY A 344 -1.47 3.08 -6.67
C GLY A 344 0.05 2.92 -6.61
N ASP A 345 0.57 2.17 -5.62
CA ASP A 345 1.99 2.02 -5.31
C ASP A 345 2.74 3.37 -5.35
N PHE A 346 3.92 3.40 -5.98
CA PHE A 346 4.75 4.60 -6.05
C PHE A 346 4.15 5.70 -6.94
N TRP A 347 3.55 5.36 -8.07
CA TRP A 347 3.36 6.29 -9.19
C TRP A 347 1.90 6.50 -9.62
N GLY A 348 1.00 5.57 -9.33
CA GLY A 348 -0.33 5.51 -9.95
C GLY A 348 -1.24 6.69 -9.63
N SER A 349 -1.17 7.25 -8.41
CA SER A 349 -1.90 8.49 -8.06
C SER A 349 -1.37 9.69 -8.84
N ALA A 350 -0.04 9.83 -8.95
CA ALA A 350 0.60 10.91 -9.69
C ALA A 350 0.33 10.85 -11.20
N GLN A 351 0.46 9.66 -11.80
CA GLN A 351 0.11 9.45 -13.20
C GLN A 351 -1.33 9.90 -13.50
N GLN A 352 -2.30 9.42 -12.71
CA GLN A 352 -3.70 9.75 -12.94
C GLN A 352 -3.97 11.25 -12.76
N TYR A 353 -3.40 11.85 -11.70
CA TYR A 353 -3.60 13.26 -11.42
C TYR A 353 -3.03 14.15 -12.51
N PHE A 354 -1.79 13.93 -12.94
CA PHE A 354 -1.18 14.78 -13.97
C PHE A 354 -1.85 14.64 -15.34
N ALA A 355 -2.54 13.53 -15.62
CA ALA A 355 -3.37 13.37 -16.81
C ALA A 355 -4.79 13.98 -16.67
N SER A 356 -5.20 14.33 -15.46
CA SER A 356 -6.58 14.75 -15.17
C SER A 356 -6.91 16.15 -15.70
N PRO A 357 -8.21 16.45 -15.91
CA PRO A 357 -8.67 17.83 -16.13
C PRO A 357 -8.35 18.74 -14.94
N SER A 358 -8.41 18.24 -13.71
CA SER A 358 -8.12 19.02 -12.50
C SER A 358 -6.70 19.61 -12.54
N PHE A 359 -5.70 18.84 -12.94
CA PHE A 359 -4.34 19.38 -13.10
C PHE A 359 -4.22 20.39 -14.26
N ARG A 360 -4.90 20.13 -15.39
CA ARG A 360 -4.78 20.96 -16.60
C ARG A 360 -5.56 22.28 -16.52
N GLN A 361 -6.71 22.27 -15.86
CA GLN A 361 -7.65 23.40 -15.82
C GLN A 361 -7.50 24.21 -14.53
N THR A 362 -7.18 23.56 -13.41
CA THR A 362 -7.03 24.19 -12.10
C THR A 362 -5.74 23.71 -11.41
N PRO A 363 -4.55 23.98 -12.00
CA PRO A 363 -3.29 23.53 -11.45
C PRO A 363 -3.06 24.14 -10.04
N PRO A 364 -2.57 23.34 -9.07
CA PRO A 364 -2.32 23.80 -7.72
C PRO A 364 -1.06 24.65 -7.69
N LYS A 365 -0.83 25.36 -6.59
CA LYS A 365 0.43 26.02 -6.28
C LYS A 365 1.45 25.07 -5.64
N LEU A 366 0.96 24.03 -4.94
CA LEU A 366 1.81 23.01 -4.33
C LEU A 366 1.17 21.62 -4.44
N VAL A 367 1.95 20.65 -4.92
CA VAL A 367 1.63 19.23 -4.87
C VAL A 367 2.30 18.63 -3.63
N ILE A 368 1.50 18.01 -2.77
CA ILE A 368 1.95 17.17 -1.65
C ILE A 368 1.88 15.73 -2.13
N TRP A 369 2.99 15.00 -2.10
CA TRP A 369 3.04 13.62 -2.56
C TRP A 369 3.48 12.68 -1.44
N GLU A 370 2.52 11.92 -0.90
CA GLU A 370 2.73 10.86 0.08
C GLU A 370 3.27 9.60 -0.59
N ILE A 371 4.39 9.09 -0.11
CA ILE A 371 5.06 7.90 -0.64
C ILE A 371 5.48 6.97 0.52
N PRO A 372 4.98 5.72 0.58
CA PRO A 372 5.41 4.74 1.59
C PRO A 372 6.82 4.16 1.35
N GLU A 373 7.55 3.86 2.43
CA GLU A 373 8.90 3.26 2.38
C GLU A 373 8.93 1.93 1.60
N ARG A 374 7.93 1.05 1.82
CA ARG A 374 7.86 -0.26 1.16
C ARG A 374 7.90 -0.22 -0.37
N VAL A 375 7.41 0.84 -1.01
CA VAL A 375 7.34 0.90 -2.49
C VAL A 375 8.62 1.40 -3.13
N LEU A 376 9.57 1.93 -2.35
CA LEU A 376 10.76 2.61 -2.87
C LEU A 376 11.69 1.68 -3.66
N GLN A 377 11.77 0.40 -3.25
CA GLN A 377 12.70 -0.58 -3.78
C GLN A 377 12.01 -1.73 -4.55
N MET A 378 10.68 -1.67 -4.71
CA MET A 378 9.94 -2.69 -5.44
C MET A 378 10.40 -2.74 -6.92
N PRO A 379 10.31 -3.90 -7.60
CA PRO A 379 10.65 -3.98 -9.02
C PRO A 379 9.85 -2.95 -9.84
N VAL A 380 10.55 -2.16 -10.67
CA VAL A 380 9.89 -1.17 -11.53
C VAL A 380 9.20 -1.87 -12.69
N ALA A 381 7.88 -1.73 -12.79
CA ALA A 381 7.09 -2.29 -13.89
C ALA A 381 7.33 -1.52 -15.21
N PRO A 382 7.12 -2.12 -16.40
CA PRO A 382 7.32 -1.42 -17.67
C PRO A 382 6.49 -0.15 -17.82
N ALA A 383 5.23 -0.16 -17.37
CA ALA A 383 4.35 1.02 -17.42
C ALA A 383 4.82 2.13 -16.48
N GLU A 384 5.31 1.77 -15.29
CA GLU A 384 5.93 2.71 -14.35
C GLU A 384 7.18 3.34 -14.97
N ARG A 385 8.06 2.52 -15.56
CA ARG A 385 9.28 3.00 -16.23
C ARG A 385 8.96 3.99 -17.36
N ALA A 386 8.00 3.67 -18.21
CA ALA A 386 7.58 4.57 -19.29
C ALA A 386 7.04 5.90 -18.74
N TRP A 387 6.24 5.86 -17.67
CA TRP A 387 5.76 7.09 -17.02
C TRP A 387 6.90 7.90 -16.40
N MET A 388 7.90 7.26 -15.80
CA MET A 388 9.05 7.93 -15.20
C MET A 388 9.87 8.75 -16.19
N GLU A 389 9.84 8.44 -17.48
CA GLU A 389 10.56 9.17 -18.52
C GLU A 389 9.93 10.56 -18.78
N ASP A 390 8.59 10.66 -18.77
CA ASP A 390 7.87 11.93 -18.92
C ASP A 390 6.67 12.01 -17.95
N PRO A 391 6.91 12.26 -16.65
CA PRO A 391 5.91 12.01 -15.61
C PRO A 391 4.85 13.11 -15.47
N VAL A 392 5.11 14.31 -15.99
CA VAL A 392 4.22 15.47 -15.91
C VAL A 392 4.10 16.08 -17.31
N PRO A 393 2.87 16.26 -17.85
CA PRO A 393 2.68 16.89 -19.15
C PRO A 393 3.31 18.27 -19.22
N ARG A 394 3.78 18.66 -20.40
CA ARG A 394 4.27 20.01 -20.66
C ARG A 394 3.09 20.99 -20.52
N GLY A 395 3.32 22.12 -19.86
CA GLY A 395 2.33 23.18 -19.75
C GLY A 395 2.00 23.76 -21.13
N PRO A 396 0.88 24.50 -21.27
CA PRO A 396 0.56 25.20 -22.51
C PRO A 396 1.65 26.24 -22.80
N GLY A 397 2.62 25.89 -23.66
CA GLY A 397 3.74 26.76 -24.03
C GLY A 397 5.10 26.09 -24.33
N GLY A 398 5.21 24.75 -24.35
CA GLY A 398 6.48 24.07 -24.71
C GLY A 398 6.37 22.59 -25.09
#